data_AF-A0A950RE05-F1
#
_entry.id   AF-A0A950RE05-F1
#
_cell.length_a   1.000
_cell.length_b   1.000
_cell.length_c   1.000
_cell.angle_alpha   90.00
_cell.angle_beta   90.00
_cell.angle_gamma   90.00
#
_symmetry.space_group_name_H-M   'P 1'
#
loop_
_entity.id
_entity.type
_entity.pdbx_description
1 polymer ?
#
loop_
_entity_poly.entity_id
_entity_poly.type
_entity_poly.pdbx_seq_one_letter_code
_entity_poly.pdbx_strand_id
1 'polypeptide(L)'
;MQSFTEFEPKFITALQQERSDLQGLQGASEAQVSAWIEHLFREYLGYTHWKEITREGSAPVGSKGSKQMFPDLRIDIVNNGLIFVECKRLGRLDGPRGQDELNEAVNQLKSYIRAHVDQASLKPKTVLGVVSDGNVWLLFGLNRANEFHTIAEWKFLTDDPRLLAQRMWLLAKPALAQPTSALLEFLARRTLAEVMKDSTKLLTRRVNEKLPDGTVSEELIGRWLRDAFSETTAPSNRLAPADATPQEIPVADPAGRGAVQEPGAGQGEAPEVPAPVRREEAPSRRIGLADLLGAGLLLPQDILVLEGPGGQRQTATLTPDGKINVGGDTFDSVSPAALRALELIGKTVRSINGWTQFHVLRDGKDLGLLIEVREQYEDKGQETALIPTSQDVLPPVSMGPDAGVLAAMEQVKPLLALLPELTANPSKASISLYAGKMVVCYVHPRKRGSPRLRVFVGENCPDWVTPDPTYSAWCYIDDWTVGTERVVSLLKEAPRRRAEDLAAGGDAYRRRGEPPGSTTSLLSQ
;
A
#
# COMPACT_ATOMS: atom_id res chain seq x y z
N MET A 1 12.74 -7.44 -10.54
CA MET A 1 12.35 -8.40 -9.48
C MET A 1 11.02 -9.01 -9.87
N GLN A 2 10.90 -10.34 -9.87
CA GLN A 2 9.75 -11.04 -10.45
C GLN A 2 8.75 -11.59 -9.41
N SER A 3 9.11 -11.65 -8.12
CA SER A 3 8.19 -12.01 -7.03
C SER A 3 8.61 -11.47 -5.66
N PHE A 4 7.67 -11.43 -4.71
CA PHE A 4 7.96 -11.08 -3.30
C PHE A 4 8.89 -12.10 -2.64
N THR A 5 8.76 -13.37 -2.99
CA THR A 5 9.57 -14.48 -2.48
C THR A 5 11.05 -14.37 -2.88
N GLU A 6 11.35 -13.72 -4.01
CA GLU A 6 12.74 -13.40 -4.41
C GLU A 6 13.25 -12.08 -3.82
N PHE A 7 12.33 -11.14 -3.54
CA PHE A 7 12.64 -9.86 -2.93
C PHE A 7 13.05 -10.02 -1.47
N GLU A 8 12.22 -10.73 -0.69
CA GLU A 8 12.39 -10.85 0.76
C GLU A 8 13.79 -11.34 1.19
N PRO A 9 14.35 -12.45 0.69
CA PRO A 9 15.67 -12.91 1.12
C PRO A 9 16.80 -11.96 0.71
N LYS A 10 16.77 -11.41 -0.51
CA LYS A 10 17.77 -10.42 -0.97
C LYS A 10 17.72 -9.15 -0.12
N PHE A 11 16.51 -8.73 0.21
CA PHE A 11 16.25 -7.57 1.03
C PHE A 11 16.71 -7.77 2.48
N ILE A 12 16.44 -8.95 3.07
CA ILE A 12 16.92 -9.32 4.41
C ILE A 12 18.45 -9.37 4.46
N THR A 13 19.09 -10.03 3.48
CA THR A 13 20.56 -10.10 3.43
C THR A 13 21.16 -8.71 3.36
N ALA A 14 20.60 -7.83 2.52
CA ALA A 14 21.08 -6.47 2.39
C ALA A 14 20.88 -5.68 3.70
N LEU A 15 19.72 -5.81 4.34
CA LEU A 15 19.46 -5.19 5.64
C LEU A 15 20.31 -5.75 6.80
N GLN A 16 20.66 -7.02 6.78
CA GLN A 16 21.61 -7.61 7.75
C GLN A 16 23.02 -7.07 7.53
N GLN A 17 23.41 -6.87 6.27
CA GLN A 17 24.65 -6.19 5.92
C GLN A 17 24.63 -4.74 6.43
N GLU A 18 23.55 -3.97 6.19
CA GLU A 18 23.38 -2.62 6.72
C GLU A 18 23.47 -2.56 8.25
N ARG A 19 22.87 -3.54 8.93
CA ARG A 19 22.96 -3.65 10.40
C ARG A 19 24.39 -3.94 10.85
N SER A 20 25.10 -4.82 10.15
CA SER A 20 26.52 -5.08 10.42
C SER A 20 27.36 -3.82 10.22
N ASP A 21 27.08 -3.07 9.14
CA ASP A 21 27.75 -1.81 8.84
C ASP A 21 27.46 -0.77 9.92
N LEU A 22 26.20 -0.65 10.38
CA LEU A 22 25.80 0.17 11.53
C LEU A 22 26.46 -0.24 12.85
N GLN A 23 26.59 -1.54 13.12
CA GLN A 23 27.28 -2.02 14.32
C GLN A 23 28.79 -1.70 14.25
N GLY A 24 29.37 -1.73 13.05
CA GLY A 24 30.71 -1.21 12.77
C GLY A 24 30.83 0.31 12.93
N LEU A 25 29.71 1.03 13.02
CA LEU A 25 29.62 2.47 13.27
C LEU A 25 29.41 2.82 14.76
N GLN A 26 29.68 1.92 15.71
CA GLN A 26 29.72 2.32 17.13
C GLN A 26 30.76 3.44 17.35
N GLY A 27 30.31 4.57 17.90
CA GLY A 27 31.13 5.78 18.03
C GLY A 27 31.19 6.65 16.77
N ALA A 28 30.41 6.33 15.74
CA ALA A 28 30.35 7.11 14.52
C ALA A 28 29.83 8.53 14.74
N SER A 29 30.37 9.42 13.91
CA SER A 29 29.93 10.81 13.81
C SER A 29 28.51 10.91 13.25
N GLU A 30 27.83 12.03 13.53
CA GLU A 30 26.53 12.36 12.95
C GLU A 30 26.57 12.33 11.41
N ALA A 31 27.69 12.76 10.82
CA ALA A 31 27.94 12.69 9.39
C ALA A 31 27.87 11.26 8.82
N GLN A 32 28.39 10.26 9.55
CA GLN A 32 28.33 8.86 9.13
C GLN A 32 26.91 8.29 9.24
N VAL A 33 26.18 8.63 10.31
CA VAL A 33 24.75 8.25 10.45
C VAL A 33 23.92 8.88 9.32
N SER A 34 24.13 10.16 9.01
CA SER A 34 23.45 10.84 7.91
C SER A 34 23.77 10.19 6.55
N ALA A 35 25.03 9.78 6.32
CA ALA A 35 25.44 9.13 5.09
C ALA A 35 24.77 7.76 4.92
N TRP A 36 24.66 7.01 6.02
CA TRP A 36 23.96 5.73 6.05
C TRP A 36 22.45 5.90 5.82
N ILE A 37 21.81 6.89 6.45
CA ILE A 37 20.39 7.18 6.20
C ILE A 37 20.18 7.55 4.72
N GLU A 38 21.01 8.40 4.12
CA GLU A 38 20.92 8.67 2.69
C GLU A 38 21.03 7.40 1.84
N HIS A 39 22.00 6.53 2.15
CA HIS A 39 22.15 5.24 1.46
C HIS A 39 20.85 4.43 1.54
N LEU A 40 20.22 4.36 2.72
CA LEU A 40 18.93 3.69 2.87
C LEU A 40 17.83 4.26 1.98
N PHE A 41 17.74 5.59 1.89
CA PHE A 41 16.75 6.27 1.05
C PHE A 41 17.00 6.02 -0.44
N ARG A 42 18.26 5.95 -0.88
CA ARG A 42 18.64 5.70 -2.28
C ARG A 42 18.43 4.25 -2.70
N GLU A 43 18.96 3.29 -1.94
CA GLU A 43 19.00 1.89 -2.35
C GLU A 43 17.70 1.14 -2.04
N TYR A 44 17.17 1.28 -0.83
CA TYR A 44 16.14 0.35 -0.33
C TYR A 44 14.72 0.89 -0.46
N LEU A 45 14.53 2.20 -0.37
CA LEU A 45 13.19 2.77 -0.51
C LEU A 45 12.73 2.85 -1.97
N GLY A 46 13.59 2.50 -2.94
CA GLY A 46 13.23 2.22 -4.35
C GLY A 46 12.40 3.31 -5.04
N TYR A 47 12.37 4.52 -4.47
CA TYR A 47 11.46 5.56 -4.88
C TYR A 47 12.11 6.34 -6.01
N THR A 48 11.63 6.17 -7.24
CA THR A 48 12.06 6.93 -8.44
C THR A 48 11.56 8.38 -8.44
N HIS A 49 11.17 8.87 -7.27
CA HIS A 49 10.43 10.08 -7.01
C HIS A 49 11.15 10.97 -5.99
N TRP A 50 12.40 10.66 -5.65
CA TRP A 50 13.30 11.64 -5.06
C TRP A 50 13.73 12.61 -6.16
N LYS A 51 13.52 13.92 -5.95
CA LYS A 51 14.06 14.93 -6.84
C LYS A 51 15.54 15.14 -6.53
N GLU A 52 15.87 15.26 -5.25
CA GLU A 52 17.22 15.58 -4.79
C GLU A 52 17.39 15.17 -3.32
N ILE A 53 18.57 14.65 -2.96
CA ILE A 53 18.98 14.46 -1.57
C ILE A 53 20.23 15.31 -1.35
N THR A 54 20.16 16.24 -0.42
CA THR A 54 21.22 17.22 -0.12
C THR A 54 21.69 17.07 1.32
N ARG A 55 23.00 17.00 1.53
CA ARG A 55 23.64 16.97 2.85
C ARG A 55 23.97 18.37 3.37
N GLU A 56 24.33 18.44 4.65
CA GLU A 56 24.91 19.61 5.30
C GLU A 56 25.96 20.32 4.40
N GLY A 57 25.91 21.65 4.36
CA GLY A 57 26.85 22.50 3.63
C GLY A 57 26.52 22.78 2.16
N SER A 58 25.49 22.15 1.58
CA SER A 58 25.10 22.36 0.17
C SER A 58 24.27 23.63 -0.04
N ALA A 59 23.19 23.81 0.72
CA ALA A 59 22.37 25.02 0.69
C ALA A 59 21.71 25.27 2.05
N PRO A 60 21.75 26.52 2.59
CA PRO A 60 21.06 26.84 3.82
C PRO A 60 19.55 26.78 3.59
N VAL A 61 18.81 26.23 4.55
CA VAL A 61 17.34 26.15 4.50
C VAL A 61 16.66 27.41 5.03
N GLY A 62 17.46 28.31 5.60
CA GLY A 62 17.08 29.61 6.10
C GLY A 62 18.18 30.19 7.00
N SER A 63 17.86 31.28 7.69
CA SER A 63 18.73 31.85 8.72
C SER A 63 17.94 32.11 10.01
N LYS A 64 18.62 31.96 11.15
CA LYS A 64 18.13 32.39 12.46
C LYS A 64 19.02 33.54 12.92
N GLY A 65 18.57 34.77 12.63
CA GLY A 65 19.42 35.95 12.71
C GLY A 65 20.47 35.94 11.60
N SER A 66 21.75 36.12 11.97
CA SER A 66 22.87 36.06 11.02
C SER A 66 23.38 34.63 10.74
N LYS A 67 22.96 33.64 11.54
CA LYS A 67 23.44 32.26 11.39
C LYS A 67 22.58 31.51 10.38
N GLN A 68 23.22 31.02 9.31
CA GLN A 68 22.60 30.11 8.36
C GLN A 68 22.31 28.75 9.03
N MET A 69 21.20 28.12 8.63
CA MET A 69 20.76 26.85 9.16
C MET A 69 20.91 25.75 8.12
N PHE A 70 21.51 24.63 8.52
CA PHE A 70 21.74 23.47 7.68
C PHE A 70 21.21 22.23 8.42
N PRO A 71 20.20 21.53 7.88
CA PRO A 71 19.86 20.20 8.36
C PRO A 71 20.95 19.21 7.94
N ASP A 72 21.07 18.10 8.65
CA ASP A 72 22.03 17.05 8.29
C ASP A 72 21.67 16.43 6.93
N LEU A 73 20.37 16.18 6.70
CA LEU A 73 19.84 15.84 5.38
C LEU A 73 18.57 16.63 5.08
N ARG A 74 18.44 16.98 3.80
CA ARG A 74 17.19 17.40 3.19
C ARG A 74 16.91 16.54 1.97
N ILE A 75 15.68 16.05 1.87
CA ILE A 75 15.22 15.19 0.78
C ILE A 75 14.03 15.89 0.12
N ASP A 76 14.22 16.30 -1.12
CA ASP A 76 13.17 16.86 -1.97
C ASP A 76 12.44 15.72 -2.69
N ILE A 77 11.12 15.68 -2.55
CA ILE A 77 10.24 14.67 -3.15
C ILE A 77 9.46 15.31 -4.30
N VAL A 78 9.14 14.55 -5.36
CA VAL A 78 8.24 15.03 -6.42
C VAL A 78 6.92 15.52 -5.81
N ASN A 79 6.23 16.38 -6.56
CA ASN A 79 4.98 17.02 -6.13
C ASN A 79 5.13 17.98 -4.93
N ASN A 80 6.33 18.55 -4.75
CA ASN A 80 6.61 19.57 -3.74
C ASN A 80 6.52 19.03 -2.30
N GLY A 81 6.99 17.80 -2.07
CA GLY A 81 7.15 17.21 -0.75
C GLY A 81 8.58 17.39 -0.22
N LEU A 82 8.75 17.49 1.10
CA LEU A 82 10.05 17.68 1.75
C LEU A 82 10.19 16.77 2.97
N ILE A 83 11.37 16.21 3.16
CA ILE A 83 11.79 15.57 4.41
C ILE A 83 13.06 16.25 4.90
N PHE A 84 13.08 16.63 6.16
CA PHE A 84 14.27 17.09 6.87
C PHE A 84 14.69 16.01 7.86
N VAL A 85 15.98 15.72 7.93
CA VAL A 85 16.54 14.74 8.87
C VAL A 85 17.57 15.43 9.76
N GLU A 86 17.42 15.23 11.06
CA GLU A 86 18.41 15.58 12.09
C GLU A 86 18.96 14.27 12.68
N CYS A 87 20.26 14.09 12.58
CA CYS A 87 21.00 12.94 13.05
C CYS A 87 21.63 13.22 14.41
N LYS A 88 21.68 12.22 15.27
CA LYS A 88 22.52 12.20 16.47
C LYS A 88 23.51 11.05 16.39
N ARG A 89 24.56 11.10 17.20
CA ARG A 89 25.57 10.03 17.27
C ARG A 89 24.93 8.71 17.66
N LEU A 90 25.41 7.60 17.10
CA LEU A 90 24.80 6.29 17.33
C LEU A 90 24.63 5.93 18.81
N GLY A 91 23.40 5.55 19.19
CA GLY A 91 23.00 5.16 20.55
C GLY A 91 22.90 6.32 21.55
N ARG A 92 23.08 7.57 21.11
CA ARG A 92 23.00 8.75 21.96
C ARG A 92 21.60 8.98 22.53
N LEU A 93 20.57 8.67 21.77
CA LEU A 93 19.16 8.82 22.15
C LEU A 93 18.69 7.70 23.10
N ASP A 94 19.48 6.63 23.26
CA ASP A 94 19.22 5.56 24.23
C ASP A 94 19.84 5.85 25.62
N GLY A 95 20.70 6.87 25.73
CA GLY A 95 21.38 7.21 26.97
C GLY A 95 20.49 7.89 28.04
N PRO A 96 21.01 8.16 29.25
CA PRO A 96 20.26 8.80 30.34
C PRO A 96 19.69 10.18 29.99
N ARG A 97 20.31 10.87 29.03
CA ARG A 97 19.88 12.18 28.49
C ARG A 97 19.18 12.06 27.15
N GLY A 98 18.88 10.85 26.69
CA GLY A 98 18.38 10.58 25.35
C GLY A 98 17.09 11.33 25.03
N GLN A 99 16.18 11.47 26.00
CA GLN A 99 14.94 12.23 25.81
C GLN A 99 15.18 13.73 25.68
N ASP A 100 16.10 14.30 26.47
CA ASP A 100 16.45 15.72 26.38
C ASP A 100 17.06 16.03 25.02
N GLU A 101 17.96 15.15 24.55
CA GLU A 101 18.61 15.29 23.25
C GLU A 101 17.66 15.08 22.08
N LEU A 102 16.70 14.14 22.21
CA LEU A 102 15.62 13.98 21.26
C LEU A 102 14.77 15.26 21.18
N ASN A 103 14.41 15.84 22.32
CA ASN A 103 13.62 17.07 22.37
C ASN A 103 14.38 18.26 21.77
N GLU A 104 15.68 18.39 22.05
CA GLU A 104 16.55 19.41 21.46
C GLU A 104 16.62 19.27 19.94
N ALA A 105 16.88 18.05 19.45
CA ALA A 105 16.92 17.72 18.02
C ALA A 105 15.59 18.00 17.32
N VAL A 106 14.46 17.64 17.94
CA VAL A 106 13.12 17.95 17.43
C VAL A 106 12.90 19.46 17.33
N ASN A 107 13.28 20.22 18.35
CA ASN A 107 13.11 21.68 18.35
C ASN A 107 13.99 22.37 17.30
N GLN A 108 15.22 21.88 17.12
CA GLN A 108 16.13 22.29 16.06
C GLN A 108 15.52 22.02 14.67
N LEU A 109 15.06 20.80 14.43
CA LEU A 109 14.47 20.41 13.15
C LEU A 109 13.15 21.14 12.85
N LYS A 110 12.30 21.38 13.86
CA LYS A 110 11.12 22.25 13.73
C LYS A 110 11.48 23.67 13.32
N SER A 111 12.60 24.19 13.81
CA SER A 111 13.10 25.52 13.44
C SER A 111 13.55 25.55 11.97
N TYR A 112 14.22 24.49 11.50
CA TYR A 112 14.62 24.34 10.10
C TYR A 112 13.41 24.29 9.17
N ILE A 113 12.42 23.45 9.51
CA ILE A 113 11.18 23.33 8.74
C ILE A 113 10.46 24.66 8.64
N ARG A 114 10.29 25.38 9.76
CA ARG A 114 9.63 26.70 9.75
C ARG A 114 10.37 27.71 8.89
N ALA A 115 11.67 27.84 9.08
CA ALA A 115 12.46 28.78 8.29
C ALA A 115 12.37 28.52 6.79
N HIS A 116 12.38 27.25 6.38
CA HIS A 116 12.21 26.87 4.99
C HIS A 116 10.79 27.15 4.49
N VAL A 117 9.77 26.66 5.20
CA VAL A 117 8.36 26.79 4.81
C VAL A 117 7.97 28.26 4.73
N ASP A 118 8.39 29.10 5.66
CA ASP A 118 8.06 30.52 5.72
C ASP A 118 8.68 31.31 4.57
N GLN A 119 9.90 30.97 4.15
CA GLN A 119 10.61 31.61 3.04
C GLN A 119 10.25 31.05 1.65
N ALA A 120 9.65 29.86 1.57
CA ALA A 120 9.30 29.22 0.31
C ALA A 120 8.21 30.01 -0.45
N SER A 121 8.53 30.40 -1.69
CA SER A 121 7.58 31.05 -2.61
C SER A 121 6.39 30.15 -2.96
N LEU A 122 6.62 28.84 -3.01
CA LEU A 122 5.60 27.81 -3.17
C LEU A 122 5.59 26.90 -1.95
N LYS A 123 4.51 26.94 -1.15
CA LYS A 123 4.40 26.15 0.06
C LYS A 123 4.44 24.64 -0.26
N PRO A 124 5.31 23.86 0.41
CA PRO A 124 5.37 22.41 0.22
C PRO A 124 4.03 21.76 0.58
N LYS A 125 3.64 20.73 -0.19
CA LYS A 125 2.39 19.99 0.04
C LYS A 125 2.46 19.09 1.27
N THR A 126 3.63 18.50 1.49
CA THR A 126 3.93 17.63 2.63
C THR A 126 5.29 18.01 3.17
N VAL A 127 5.40 18.17 4.48
CA VAL A 127 6.68 18.36 5.17
C VAL A 127 6.78 17.38 6.33
N LEU A 128 7.85 16.59 6.33
CA LEU A 128 8.15 15.64 7.38
C LEU A 128 9.49 16.01 8.05
N GLY A 129 9.57 15.75 9.34
CA GLY A 129 10.80 15.79 10.11
C GLY A 129 11.12 14.40 10.65
N VAL A 130 12.37 13.99 10.51
CA VAL A 130 12.92 12.75 11.07
C VAL A 130 14.06 13.11 12.02
N VAL A 131 13.99 12.65 13.26
CA VAL A 131 15.14 12.67 14.18
C VAL A 131 15.59 11.24 14.39
N SER A 132 16.88 10.96 14.25
CA SER A 132 17.40 9.63 14.52
C SER A 132 18.85 9.61 14.94
N ASP A 133 19.24 8.63 15.75
CA ASP A 133 20.63 8.24 15.95
C ASP A 133 20.97 6.89 15.33
N GLY A 134 20.13 6.37 14.43
CA GLY A 134 20.21 5.01 13.93
C GLY A 134 19.47 4.00 14.81
N ASN A 135 19.41 4.20 16.13
CA ASN A 135 18.68 3.32 17.04
C ASN A 135 17.26 3.81 17.33
N VAL A 136 17.12 5.08 17.71
CA VAL A 136 15.84 5.73 17.94
C VAL A 136 15.48 6.52 16.69
N TRP A 137 14.22 6.48 16.32
CA TRP A 137 13.68 7.22 15.19
C TRP A 137 12.36 7.85 15.59
N LEU A 138 12.26 9.13 15.33
CA LEU A 138 11.06 9.91 15.54
C LEU A 138 10.66 10.58 14.23
N LEU A 139 9.47 10.24 13.74
CA LEU A 139 8.84 10.85 12.59
C LEU A 139 7.72 11.79 13.05
N PHE A 140 7.74 13.02 12.55
CA PHE A 140 6.67 13.99 12.75
C PHE A 140 6.37 14.76 11.47
N GLY A 141 5.20 15.38 11.39
CA GLY A 141 4.75 16.09 10.19
C GLY A 141 4.16 17.46 10.51
N LEU A 142 4.13 18.32 9.50
CA LEU A 142 3.42 19.60 9.54
C LEU A 142 2.01 19.40 8.97
N ASN A 143 0.97 19.69 9.75
CA ASN A 143 -0.42 19.60 9.28
C ASN A 143 -0.84 20.84 8.46
N ARG A 144 -2.08 20.87 7.96
CA ARG A 144 -2.62 22.01 7.19
C ARG A 144 -2.74 23.31 7.99
N ALA A 145 -2.76 23.23 9.32
CA ALA A 145 -2.76 24.39 10.21
C ALA A 145 -1.33 24.88 10.55
N ASN A 146 -0.29 24.32 9.92
CA ASN A 146 1.12 24.58 10.22
C ASN A 146 1.52 24.18 11.66
N GLU A 147 0.85 23.17 12.21
CA GLU A 147 1.17 22.61 13.52
C GLU A 147 1.91 21.27 13.36
N PHE A 148 2.93 21.09 14.21
CA PHE A 148 3.69 19.86 14.25
C PHE A 148 2.95 18.81 15.06
N HIS A 149 2.86 17.60 14.53
CA HIS A 149 2.33 16.43 15.23
C HIS A 149 3.28 15.25 15.07
N THR A 150 3.50 14.53 16.16
CA THR A 150 4.23 13.26 16.12
C THR A 150 3.41 12.25 15.33
N ILE A 151 4.05 11.58 14.39
CA ILE A 151 3.43 10.54 13.58
C ILE A 151 3.77 9.17 14.16
N ALA A 152 5.06 8.93 14.43
CA ALA A 152 5.53 7.67 14.95
C ALA A 152 6.88 7.85 15.66
N GLU A 153 7.11 7.05 16.70
CA GLU A 153 8.39 6.92 17.38
C GLU A 153 8.71 5.42 17.51
N TRP A 154 9.96 5.03 17.25
CA TRP A 154 10.40 3.66 17.42
C TRP A 154 11.86 3.58 17.86
N LYS A 155 12.17 2.50 18.58
CA LYS A 155 13.53 2.13 19.01
C LYS A 155 13.92 0.81 18.35
N PHE A 156 15.14 0.71 17.86
CA PHE A 156 15.73 -0.40 17.10
C PHE A 156 16.14 -1.60 17.97
N LEU A 157 15.75 -1.64 19.24
CA LEU A 157 15.99 -2.80 20.10
C LEU A 157 15.28 -4.08 19.61
N THR A 158 14.58 -4.07 18.48
CA THR A 158 14.07 -5.27 17.81
C THR A 158 15.01 -5.71 16.69
N ASP A 159 15.53 -6.94 16.80
CA ASP A 159 16.50 -7.58 15.91
C ASP A 159 16.11 -7.74 14.42
N ASP A 160 14.92 -7.31 13.99
CA ASP A 160 14.40 -7.60 12.65
C ASP A 160 14.35 -6.34 11.75
N PRO A 161 15.31 -6.18 10.82
CA PRO A 161 15.34 -5.04 9.92
C PRO A 161 14.24 -5.11 8.83
N ARG A 162 13.52 -6.23 8.67
CA ARG A 162 12.32 -6.29 7.82
C ARG A 162 11.23 -5.35 8.32
N LEU A 163 11.04 -5.32 9.65
CA LEU A 163 10.09 -4.43 10.30
C LEU A 163 10.48 -2.97 10.07
N LEU A 164 11.77 -2.65 10.02
CA LEU A 164 12.26 -1.30 9.79
C LEU A 164 11.83 -0.76 8.43
N ALA A 165 12.21 -1.46 7.36
CA ALA A 165 11.90 -0.98 6.03
C ALA A 165 10.42 -1.11 5.68
N GLN A 166 9.75 -2.14 6.20
CA GLN A 166 8.30 -2.24 6.11
C GLN A 166 7.63 -1.07 6.82
N ARG A 167 8.10 -0.65 8.01
CA ARG A 167 7.58 0.52 8.73
C ARG A 167 7.90 1.83 8.01
N MET A 168 9.13 2.03 7.52
CA MET A 168 9.51 3.22 6.75
C MET A 168 8.71 3.32 5.43
N TRP A 169 8.52 2.21 4.73
CA TRP A 169 7.69 2.13 3.52
C TRP A 169 6.21 2.37 3.81
N LEU A 170 5.67 1.75 4.88
CA LEU A 170 4.30 1.95 5.34
C LEU A 170 4.05 3.37 5.87
N LEU A 171 5.07 4.11 6.28
CA LEU A 171 4.98 5.51 6.71
C LEU A 171 5.18 6.50 5.55
N ALA A 172 6.02 6.16 4.57
CA ALA A 172 6.17 6.95 3.35
C ALA A 172 4.85 6.94 2.54
N LYS A 173 4.22 5.77 2.40
CA LYS A 173 3.03 5.58 1.55
C LYS A 173 1.81 6.48 1.89
N PRO A 174 1.44 6.71 3.16
CA PRO A 174 0.32 7.59 3.56
C PRO A 174 0.71 9.07 3.62
N ALA A 175 1.95 9.39 4.00
CA ALA A 175 2.46 10.77 3.99
C ALA A 175 2.52 11.34 2.55
N LEU A 176 2.67 10.46 1.56
CA LEU A 176 2.62 10.77 0.13
C LEU A 176 1.19 10.82 -0.45
N ALA A 177 0.17 10.45 0.33
CA ALA A 177 -1.23 10.43 -0.11
C ALA A 177 -2.11 11.56 0.46
N GLN A 178 -1.94 11.98 1.73
CA GLN A 178 -2.72 13.03 2.47
C GLN A 178 -4.27 12.85 2.51
N PRO A 179 -5.03 13.37 3.52
CA PRO A 179 -4.66 14.16 4.71
C PRO A 179 -5.08 13.57 6.09
N THR A 180 -4.32 13.99 7.14
CA THR A 180 -4.65 14.14 8.59
C THR A 180 -4.87 12.95 9.56
N SER A 181 -3.84 12.76 10.40
CA SER A 181 -3.67 12.32 11.81
C SER A 181 -4.55 11.25 12.49
N ALA A 182 -5.87 11.14 12.30
CA ALA A 182 -6.66 10.13 13.04
C ALA A 182 -6.54 8.71 12.44
N LEU A 183 -6.40 8.64 11.12
CA LEU A 183 -6.21 7.39 10.39
C LEU A 183 -4.80 6.82 10.61
N LEU A 184 -3.81 7.66 10.89
CA LEU A 184 -2.41 7.26 11.11
C LEU A 184 -2.20 6.60 12.47
N GLU A 185 -2.80 7.13 13.54
CA GLU A 185 -2.78 6.48 14.84
C GLU A 185 -3.57 5.16 14.83
N PHE A 186 -4.67 5.11 14.09
CA PHE A 186 -5.47 3.90 13.86
C PHE A 186 -4.69 2.82 13.08
N LEU A 187 -4.00 3.19 12.00
CA LEU A 187 -3.21 2.25 11.20
C LEU A 187 -1.97 1.75 11.96
N ALA A 188 -1.29 2.61 12.74
CA ALA A 188 -0.16 2.19 13.56
C ALA A 188 -0.55 1.20 14.67
N ARG A 189 -1.66 1.47 15.39
CA ARG A 189 -2.20 0.54 16.42
C ARG A 189 -2.71 -0.77 15.81
N ARG A 190 -3.30 -0.71 14.62
CA ARG A 190 -3.82 -1.88 13.89
C ARG A 190 -2.72 -2.77 13.32
N THR A 191 -1.66 -2.19 12.75
CA THR A 191 -0.53 -2.97 12.21
C THR A 191 0.25 -3.66 13.32
N LEU A 192 0.39 -3.05 14.50
CA LEU A 192 1.03 -3.72 15.64
C LEU A 192 0.17 -4.88 16.17
N ALA A 193 -1.15 -4.69 16.29
CA ALA A 193 -2.07 -5.74 16.72
C ALA A 193 -2.16 -6.92 15.74
N GLU A 194 -2.13 -6.65 14.43
CA GLU A 194 -2.16 -7.70 13.40
C GLU A 194 -0.82 -8.45 13.30
N VAL A 195 0.32 -7.74 13.34
CA VAL A 195 1.65 -8.39 13.39
C VAL A 195 1.80 -9.24 14.65
N MET A 196 1.30 -8.78 15.80
CA MET A 196 1.32 -9.58 17.03
C MET A 196 0.42 -10.81 16.93
N LYS A 197 -0.73 -10.73 16.26
CA LYS A 197 -1.65 -11.87 16.10
C LYS A 197 -1.03 -12.96 15.20
N ASP A 198 -0.43 -12.57 14.08
CA ASP A 198 0.19 -13.51 13.14
C ASP A 198 1.46 -14.13 13.74
N SER A 199 2.24 -13.33 14.47
CA SER A 199 3.41 -13.80 15.22
C SER A 199 3.01 -14.75 16.35
N THR A 200 1.90 -14.50 17.05
CA THR A 200 1.40 -15.37 18.14
C THR A 200 1.03 -16.74 17.60
N LYS A 201 0.31 -16.82 16.47
CA LYS A 201 -0.06 -18.09 15.83
C LYS A 201 1.16 -18.86 15.34
N LEU A 202 2.08 -18.17 14.67
CA LEU A 202 3.30 -18.77 14.14
C LEU A 202 4.22 -19.28 15.26
N LEU A 203 4.40 -18.50 16.33
CA LEU A 203 5.18 -18.92 17.49
C LEU A 203 4.51 -20.10 18.20
N THR A 204 3.19 -20.07 18.40
CA THR A 204 2.46 -21.18 19.05
C THR A 204 2.65 -22.48 18.30
N ARG A 205 2.54 -22.43 16.97
CA ARG A 205 2.80 -23.59 16.11
C ARG A 205 4.24 -24.10 16.26
N ARG A 206 5.24 -23.22 16.19
CA ARG A 206 6.66 -23.62 16.29
C ARG A 206 7.06 -24.12 17.68
N VAL A 207 6.48 -23.56 18.74
CA VAL A 207 6.72 -24.00 20.13
C VAL A 207 6.11 -25.40 20.32
N ASN A 208 4.91 -25.64 19.81
CA ASN A 208 4.26 -26.94 19.89
C ASN A 208 4.93 -28.01 19.01
N GLU A 209 5.55 -27.61 17.89
CA GLU A 209 6.38 -28.51 17.07
C GLU A 209 7.68 -28.95 17.75
N LYS A 210 8.12 -28.24 18.80
CA LYS A 210 9.40 -28.43 19.49
C LYS A 210 9.26 -29.03 20.90
N LEU A 211 8.04 -29.11 21.43
CA LEU A 211 7.79 -29.67 22.76
C LEU A 211 7.47 -31.16 22.65
N PRO A 212 8.27 -32.04 23.28
CA PRO A 212 8.06 -33.47 23.16
C PRO A 212 6.77 -33.96 23.84
N ASP A 213 6.31 -33.28 24.92
CA ASP A 213 5.24 -33.81 25.79
C ASP A 213 4.15 -32.78 26.19
N GLY A 214 3.88 -31.74 25.37
CA GLY A 214 2.80 -30.79 25.69
C GLY A 214 2.47 -29.78 24.60
N THR A 215 1.24 -29.26 24.64
CA THR A 215 0.77 -28.17 23.76
C THR A 215 0.57 -26.88 24.56
N VAL A 216 1.08 -25.78 24.03
CA VAL A 216 0.89 -24.42 24.52
C VAL A 216 -0.20 -23.76 23.68
N SER A 217 -1.17 -23.11 24.31
CA SER A 217 -2.26 -22.44 23.59
C SER A 217 -1.85 -21.07 23.07
N GLU A 218 -2.50 -20.62 21.98
CA GLU A 218 -2.30 -19.27 21.43
C GLU A 218 -2.64 -18.18 22.47
N GLU A 219 -3.55 -18.45 23.39
CA GLU A 219 -3.88 -17.54 24.49
C GLU A 219 -2.76 -17.42 25.52
N LEU A 220 -2.04 -18.51 25.81
CA LEU A 220 -0.91 -18.49 26.74
C LEU A 220 0.29 -17.76 26.12
N ILE A 221 0.63 -18.05 24.86
CA ILE A 221 1.69 -17.33 24.13
C ILE A 221 1.31 -15.87 23.94
N GLY A 222 0.05 -15.60 23.59
CA GLY A 222 -0.46 -14.23 23.47
C GLY A 222 -0.42 -13.48 24.81
N ARG A 223 -0.64 -14.17 25.93
CA ARG A 223 -0.51 -13.58 27.28
C ARG A 223 0.95 -13.32 27.63
N TRP A 224 1.87 -14.26 27.37
CA TRP A 224 3.31 -14.04 27.56
C TRP A 224 3.86 -12.90 26.72
N LEU A 225 3.46 -12.80 25.45
CA LEU A 225 3.84 -11.67 24.59
C LEU A 225 3.28 -10.36 25.15
N ARG A 226 2.00 -10.32 25.54
CA ARG A 226 1.41 -9.13 26.18
C ARG A 226 2.15 -8.75 27.46
N ASP A 227 2.47 -9.71 28.33
CA ASP A 227 3.16 -9.46 29.60
C ASP A 227 4.60 -8.95 29.36
N ALA A 228 5.34 -9.57 28.43
CA ALA A 228 6.68 -9.15 28.02
C ALA A 228 6.71 -7.74 27.40
N PHE A 229 5.63 -7.31 26.76
CA PHE A 229 5.47 -5.96 26.21
C PHE A 229 4.73 -4.98 27.16
N SER A 230 4.23 -5.46 28.32
CA SER A 230 3.53 -4.64 29.32
C SER A 230 4.43 -4.22 30.48
N GLU A 231 5.66 -4.74 30.60
CA GLU A 231 6.65 -4.23 31.55
C GLU A 231 7.20 -2.87 31.10
N THR A 232 6.37 -1.84 31.26
CA THR A 232 6.79 -0.45 31.42
C THR A 232 5.88 0.21 32.45
N THR A 233 5.78 -0.42 33.62
CA THR A 233 5.40 0.28 34.85
C THR A 233 6.61 0.30 35.77
N ALA A 234 7.07 1.51 36.06
CA ALA A 234 8.24 1.81 36.88
C ALA A 234 8.33 0.94 38.15
N PRO A 235 9.54 0.48 38.55
CA PRO A 235 9.73 -0.05 39.88
C PRO A 235 9.56 1.10 40.88
N SER A 236 8.53 0.99 41.70
CA SER A 236 8.35 1.83 42.88
C SER A 236 9.50 1.57 43.84
N ASN A 237 10.26 2.62 44.13
CA ASN A 237 11.25 2.67 45.20
C ASN A 237 10.66 2.16 46.52
N ARG A 238 11.27 1.11 47.08
CA ARG A 238 11.33 0.92 48.52
C ARG A 238 12.74 0.49 48.92
N LEU A 239 13.50 1.48 49.40
CA LEU A 239 14.69 1.34 50.26
C LEU A 239 14.35 0.38 51.43
N ALA A 240 15.23 -0.45 51.98
CA ALA A 240 16.59 -0.15 52.47
C ALA A 240 17.37 -1.48 52.78
N PRO A 241 18.49 -1.49 53.56
CA PRO A 241 19.86 -1.57 53.05
C PRO A 241 20.65 -2.80 53.58
N ALA A 242 21.80 -3.11 52.97
CA ALA A 242 23.07 -3.40 53.66
C ALA A 242 24.14 -3.94 52.70
N ASP A 243 25.31 -3.29 52.77
CA ASP A 243 26.66 -3.86 52.75
C ASP A 243 27.05 -4.93 51.71
N ALA A 244 27.86 -4.52 50.73
CA ALA A 244 29.09 -5.25 50.41
C ALA A 244 30.09 -4.37 49.64
N THR A 245 31.33 -4.42 50.12
CA THR A 245 32.56 -3.73 49.77
C THR A 245 33.05 -3.98 48.33
N PRO A 246 33.82 -3.07 47.69
CA PRO A 246 34.37 -3.29 46.35
C PRO A 246 35.63 -4.16 46.40
N GLN A 247 35.73 -5.17 45.51
CA GLN A 247 37.01 -5.80 45.19
C GLN A 247 37.59 -5.21 43.90
N GLU A 248 38.78 -4.66 44.05
CA GLU A 248 39.73 -4.32 42.99
C GLU A 248 40.25 -5.60 42.31
N ILE A 249 40.34 -5.59 40.98
CA ILE A 249 41.30 -6.44 40.26
C ILE A 249 41.99 -5.57 39.19
N PRO A 250 43.32 -5.69 39.03
CA PRO A 250 44.16 -4.68 38.41
C PRO A 250 44.38 -4.89 36.90
N VAL A 251 44.70 -3.77 36.27
CA VAL A 251 45.25 -3.65 34.91
C VAL A 251 46.69 -4.14 34.88
N ALA A 252 47.04 -4.98 33.89
CA ALA A 252 48.40 -5.08 33.37
C ALA A 252 48.38 -5.44 31.86
N ASP A 253 49.23 -4.74 31.14
CA ASP A 253 49.34 -4.65 29.68
C ASP A 253 50.57 -5.49 29.18
N PRO A 254 51.04 -5.43 27.92
CA PRO A 254 51.13 -6.61 27.03
C PRO A 254 52.58 -7.03 26.66
N ALA A 255 52.79 -8.27 26.23
CA ALA A 255 53.88 -8.67 25.33
C ALA A 255 53.76 -10.14 24.88
N GLY A 256 53.93 -10.41 23.58
CA GLY A 256 54.13 -11.78 23.09
C GLY A 256 53.95 -11.98 21.60
N ARG A 257 54.97 -11.61 20.82
CA ARG A 257 55.13 -12.03 19.41
C ARG A 257 55.23 -13.56 19.32
N GLY A 258 54.55 -14.15 18.35
CA GLY A 258 54.78 -15.55 17.95
C GLY A 258 54.20 -15.83 16.57
N ALA A 259 55.09 -15.97 15.58
CA ALA A 259 54.78 -16.37 14.21
C ALA A 259 54.59 -17.90 14.13
N VAL A 260 53.52 -18.37 13.49
CA VAL A 260 53.32 -19.76 13.02
C VAL A 260 52.41 -19.68 11.78
N GLN A 261 52.98 -19.73 10.57
CA GLN A 261 52.97 -20.89 9.65
C GLN A 261 51.58 -21.36 9.21
N GLU A 262 51.23 -21.03 7.96
CA GLU A 262 50.21 -21.70 7.16
C GLU A 262 50.57 -23.17 6.93
N PRO A 263 49.56 -24.05 6.82
CA PRO A 263 49.65 -25.10 5.83
C PRO A 263 48.37 -25.23 4.99
N GLY A 264 48.60 -25.38 3.68
CA GLY A 264 48.22 -26.64 3.03
C GLY A 264 46.85 -26.67 2.38
N ALA A 265 46.86 -26.38 1.07
CA ALA A 265 45.80 -26.67 0.13
C ALA A 265 45.34 -28.14 0.21
N GLY A 266 44.03 -28.33 0.31
CA GLY A 266 43.34 -29.60 0.08
C GLY A 266 42.18 -29.37 -0.88
N GLN A 267 42.37 -29.77 -2.14
CA GLN A 267 41.32 -29.85 -3.15
C GLN A 267 40.37 -31.00 -2.80
N GLY A 268 39.09 -30.69 -2.59
CA GLY A 268 38.00 -31.65 -2.55
C GLY A 268 36.99 -31.31 -3.63
N GLU A 269 36.98 -32.09 -4.71
CA GLU A 269 35.93 -32.08 -5.73
C GLU A 269 34.60 -32.52 -5.10
N ALA A 270 33.58 -31.66 -5.21
CA ALA A 270 32.20 -31.98 -4.90
C ALA A 270 31.42 -32.22 -6.21
N PRO A 271 30.54 -33.22 -6.28
CA PRO A 271 29.88 -33.62 -7.52
C PRO A 271 28.82 -32.61 -7.97
N GLU A 272 28.84 -32.33 -9.27
CA GLU A 272 27.96 -31.44 -10.01
C GLU A 272 26.52 -32.00 -10.08
N VAL A 273 25.56 -31.27 -9.50
CA VAL A 273 24.13 -31.58 -9.58
C VAL A 273 23.56 -30.91 -10.84
N PRO A 274 22.88 -31.64 -11.75
CA PRO A 274 22.39 -31.05 -12.98
C PRO A 274 21.23 -30.07 -12.72
N ALA A 275 21.33 -28.89 -13.32
CA ALA A 275 20.35 -27.82 -13.20
C ALA A 275 18.99 -28.23 -13.80
N PRO A 276 17.85 -27.86 -13.17
CA PRO A 276 16.53 -28.13 -13.71
C PRO A 276 16.28 -27.26 -14.95
N VAL A 277 15.87 -27.92 -16.03
CA VAL A 277 15.41 -27.31 -17.29
C VAL A 277 14.24 -26.36 -16.99
N ARG A 278 14.48 -25.05 -17.14
CA ARG A 278 13.45 -24.02 -17.02
C ARG A 278 12.46 -24.16 -18.18
N ARG A 279 11.18 -24.36 -17.86
CA ARG A 279 10.08 -24.16 -18.83
C ARG A 279 9.96 -22.67 -19.10
N GLU A 280 10.21 -22.25 -20.33
CA GLU A 280 9.93 -20.89 -20.79
C GLU A 280 8.41 -20.69 -20.87
N GLU A 281 7.84 -19.90 -19.96
CA GLU A 281 6.47 -19.40 -20.10
C GLU A 281 6.45 -18.26 -21.12
N ALA A 282 5.52 -18.34 -22.07
CA ALA A 282 5.38 -17.36 -23.14
C ALA A 282 5.04 -15.96 -22.57
N PRO A 283 5.65 -14.87 -23.09
CA PRO A 283 5.43 -13.52 -22.59
C PRO A 283 3.97 -13.10 -22.73
N SER A 284 3.39 -12.52 -21.67
CA SER A 284 2.02 -11.99 -21.69
C SER A 284 1.90 -10.88 -22.74
N ARG A 285 1.21 -11.16 -23.85
CA ARG A 285 0.98 -10.19 -24.93
C ARG A 285 0.13 -9.03 -24.39
N ARG A 286 0.61 -7.80 -24.56
CA ARG A 286 -0.16 -6.58 -24.24
C ARG A 286 -1.22 -6.35 -25.31
N ILE A 287 -2.48 -6.14 -24.90
CA ILE A 287 -3.60 -5.84 -25.79
C ILE A 287 -3.55 -4.36 -26.18
N GLY A 288 -3.49 -4.08 -27.48
CA GLY A 288 -3.52 -2.75 -28.08
C GLY A 288 -4.83 -2.47 -28.83
N LEU A 289 -4.97 -1.25 -29.36
CA LEU A 289 -6.15 -0.85 -30.15
C LEU A 289 -6.30 -1.66 -31.44
N ALA A 290 -5.19 -2.06 -32.07
CA ALA A 290 -5.21 -2.93 -33.23
C ALA A 290 -5.88 -4.29 -32.92
N ASP A 291 -5.69 -4.83 -31.71
CA ASP A 291 -6.36 -6.07 -31.31
C ASP A 291 -7.89 -5.86 -31.16
N LEU A 292 -8.31 -4.71 -30.63
CA LEU A 292 -9.74 -4.36 -30.48
C LEU A 292 -10.43 -4.10 -31.82
N LEU A 293 -9.72 -3.49 -32.78
CA LEU A 293 -10.18 -3.34 -34.17
C LEU A 293 -10.28 -4.70 -34.86
N GLY A 294 -9.25 -5.54 -34.72
CA GLY A 294 -9.24 -6.90 -35.27
C GLY A 294 -10.37 -7.77 -34.71
N ALA A 295 -10.83 -7.49 -33.49
CA ALA A 295 -11.97 -8.16 -32.85
C ALA A 295 -13.35 -7.62 -33.27
N GLY A 296 -13.40 -6.52 -34.02
CA GLY A 296 -14.63 -5.80 -34.33
C GLY A 296 -15.31 -5.17 -33.11
N LEU A 297 -14.60 -5.02 -31.99
CA LEU A 297 -15.10 -4.31 -30.81
C LEU A 297 -15.03 -2.80 -31.03
N LEU A 298 -13.95 -2.36 -31.68
CA LEU A 298 -13.83 -1.01 -32.24
C LEU A 298 -13.93 -1.07 -33.76
N LEU A 299 -14.36 0.03 -34.35
CA LEU A 299 -14.36 0.26 -35.80
C LEU A 299 -13.57 1.53 -36.11
N PRO A 300 -12.92 1.63 -37.29
CA PRO A 300 -12.17 2.84 -37.67
C PRO A 300 -13.01 4.13 -37.67
N GLN A 301 -14.32 4.02 -37.89
CA GLN A 301 -15.26 5.13 -37.83
C GLN A 301 -15.70 5.53 -36.41
N ASP A 302 -15.32 4.76 -35.38
CA ASP A 302 -15.64 5.13 -34.00
C ASP A 302 -14.87 6.40 -33.59
N ILE A 303 -15.53 7.26 -32.83
CA ILE A 303 -14.97 8.51 -32.32
C ILE A 303 -14.62 8.32 -30.85
N LEU A 304 -13.37 8.58 -30.50
CA LEU A 304 -12.95 8.65 -29.11
C LEU A 304 -13.18 10.07 -28.59
N VAL A 305 -13.91 10.23 -27.50
CA VAL A 305 -14.19 11.53 -26.89
C VAL A 305 -13.55 11.60 -25.51
N LEU A 306 -12.81 12.67 -25.27
CA LEU A 306 -12.24 12.99 -23.97
C LEU A 306 -12.90 14.26 -23.45
N GLU A 307 -13.42 14.20 -22.22
CA GLU A 307 -14.02 15.36 -21.55
C GLU A 307 -13.04 16.04 -20.59
N GLY A 308 -12.86 17.35 -20.77
CA GLY A 308 -12.08 18.22 -19.91
C GLY A 308 -12.91 18.93 -18.84
N PRO A 309 -12.23 19.64 -17.93
CA PRO A 309 -12.89 20.51 -16.98
C PRO A 309 -13.72 21.58 -17.70
N GLY A 310 -14.90 21.89 -17.18
CA GLY A 310 -15.81 22.88 -17.78
C GLY A 310 -16.61 22.36 -18.98
N GLY A 311 -16.66 21.04 -19.20
CA GLY A 311 -17.46 20.42 -20.26
C GLY A 311 -16.87 20.58 -21.66
N GLN A 312 -15.63 21.05 -21.78
CA GLN A 312 -14.92 21.07 -23.04
C GLN A 312 -14.64 19.63 -23.49
N ARG A 313 -14.87 19.33 -24.76
CA ARG A 313 -14.67 17.99 -25.33
C ARG A 313 -13.64 18.04 -26.42
N GLN A 314 -12.73 17.07 -26.42
CA GLN A 314 -11.82 16.82 -27.53
C GLN A 314 -12.15 15.47 -28.16
N THR A 315 -12.26 15.47 -29.48
CA THR A 315 -12.47 14.25 -30.27
C THR A 315 -11.15 13.74 -30.83
N ALA A 316 -11.08 12.43 -30.96
CA ALA A 316 -10.00 11.71 -31.63
C ALA A 316 -10.59 10.59 -32.50
N THR A 317 -9.91 10.26 -33.59
CA THR A 317 -10.37 9.22 -34.53
C THR A 317 -9.39 8.05 -34.55
N LEU A 318 -9.90 6.84 -34.75
CA LEU A 318 -9.08 5.64 -34.91
C LEU A 318 -8.62 5.50 -36.35
N THR A 319 -7.35 5.19 -36.56
CA THR A 319 -6.84 4.80 -37.89
C THR A 319 -7.01 3.28 -38.10
N PRO A 320 -7.09 2.81 -39.35
CA PRO A 320 -7.26 1.38 -39.65
C PRO A 320 -6.17 0.46 -39.08
N ASP A 321 -4.97 0.99 -38.84
CA ASP A 321 -3.83 0.30 -38.25
C ASP A 321 -3.78 0.35 -36.71
N GLY A 322 -4.82 0.89 -36.05
CA GLY A 322 -4.94 0.91 -34.59
C GLY A 322 -4.17 2.04 -33.90
N LYS A 323 -3.91 3.14 -34.62
CA LYS A 323 -3.39 4.39 -34.04
C LYS A 323 -4.53 5.36 -33.76
N ILE A 324 -4.23 6.39 -32.97
CA ILE A 324 -5.20 7.45 -32.62
C ILE A 324 -4.74 8.74 -33.28
N ASN A 325 -5.62 9.41 -34.01
CA ASN A 325 -5.39 10.77 -34.50
C ASN A 325 -6.10 11.78 -33.58
N VAL A 326 -5.34 12.71 -33.02
CA VAL A 326 -5.82 13.79 -32.16
C VAL A 326 -5.34 15.12 -32.71
N GLY A 327 -6.24 15.94 -33.22
CA GLY A 327 -5.89 17.28 -33.73
C GLY A 327 -4.87 17.26 -34.89
N GLY A 328 -4.83 16.18 -35.67
CA GLY A 328 -3.89 15.99 -36.79
C GLY A 328 -2.65 15.16 -36.42
N ASP A 329 -2.34 15.01 -35.14
CA ASP A 329 -1.20 14.23 -34.67
C ASP A 329 -1.59 12.76 -34.47
N THR A 330 -0.75 11.83 -34.94
CA THR A 330 -1.01 10.37 -34.84
C THR A 330 -0.18 9.72 -33.75
N PHE A 331 -0.80 8.87 -32.92
CA PHE A 331 -0.19 8.23 -31.76
C PHE A 331 -0.37 6.71 -31.78
N ASP A 332 0.69 5.96 -31.48
CA ASP A 332 0.68 4.49 -31.36
C ASP A 332 0.11 3.99 -30.03
N SER A 333 -0.14 4.88 -29.06
CA SER A 333 -0.61 4.51 -27.73
C SER A 333 -1.62 5.50 -27.18
N VAL A 334 -2.52 4.97 -26.33
CA VAL A 334 -3.70 5.70 -25.83
C VAL A 334 -3.32 6.85 -24.89
N SER A 335 -2.33 6.66 -24.03
CA SER A 335 -1.97 7.67 -23.01
C SER A 335 -1.36 8.96 -23.61
N PRO A 336 -0.38 8.91 -24.53
CA PRO A 336 0.09 10.11 -25.23
C PRO A 336 -1.01 10.83 -26.03
N ALA A 337 -1.91 10.08 -26.67
CA ALA A 337 -3.06 10.66 -27.36
C ALA A 337 -3.99 11.41 -26.39
N ALA A 338 -4.25 10.84 -25.21
CA ALA A 338 -5.05 11.49 -24.17
C ALA A 338 -4.38 12.76 -23.62
N LEU A 339 -3.06 12.75 -23.46
CA LEU A 339 -2.31 13.96 -23.07
C LEU A 339 -2.43 15.07 -24.11
N ARG A 340 -2.27 14.73 -25.40
CA ARG A 340 -2.47 15.70 -26.49
C ARG A 340 -3.89 16.23 -26.53
N ALA A 341 -4.89 15.36 -26.34
CA ALA A 341 -6.28 15.77 -26.31
C ALA A 341 -6.57 16.75 -25.17
N LEU A 342 -5.99 16.53 -23.99
CA LEU A 342 -6.08 17.43 -22.85
C LEU A 342 -5.37 18.76 -23.09
N GLU A 343 -4.21 18.75 -23.74
CA GLU A 343 -3.48 19.97 -24.10
C GLU A 343 -4.29 20.86 -25.04
N LEU A 344 -4.96 20.27 -26.05
CA LEU A 344 -5.80 20.99 -27.01
C LEU A 344 -7.01 21.69 -26.35
N ILE A 345 -7.51 21.16 -25.24
CA ILE A 345 -8.56 21.79 -24.43
C ILE A 345 -8.00 22.63 -23.27
N GLY A 346 -6.74 23.05 -23.38
CA GLY A 346 -6.10 23.97 -22.44
C GLY A 346 -5.75 23.37 -21.07
N LYS A 347 -5.76 22.05 -20.92
CA LYS A 347 -5.40 21.37 -19.67
C LYS A 347 -4.03 20.71 -19.76
N THR A 348 -3.05 21.27 -19.05
CA THR A 348 -1.72 20.66 -18.94
C THR A 348 -1.69 19.63 -17.82
N VAL A 349 -1.45 18.36 -18.16
CA VAL A 349 -1.27 17.26 -17.20
C VAL A 349 0.03 16.53 -17.53
N ARG A 350 0.79 16.07 -16.51
CA ARG A 350 2.08 15.40 -16.71
C ARG A 350 1.95 13.92 -17.08
N SER A 351 0.89 13.26 -16.63
CA SER A 351 0.63 11.84 -16.91
C SER A 351 -0.85 11.54 -16.79
N ILE A 352 -1.33 10.59 -17.60
CA ILE A 352 -2.71 10.12 -17.56
C ILE A 352 -2.80 8.69 -18.10
N ASN A 353 -3.79 7.94 -17.62
CA ASN A 353 -4.12 6.63 -18.18
C ASN A 353 -5.15 6.81 -19.30
N GLY A 354 -4.73 6.83 -20.56
CA GLY A 354 -5.63 7.10 -21.68
C GLY A 354 -6.79 6.11 -21.82
N TRP A 355 -6.63 4.87 -21.34
CA TRP A 355 -7.68 3.85 -21.38
C TRP A 355 -8.92 4.23 -20.58
N THR A 356 -8.74 4.99 -19.48
CA THR A 356 -9.85 5.36 -18.58
C THR A 356 -10.42 6.75 -18.88
N GLN A 357 -9.95 7.43 -19.94
CA GLN A 357 -10.32 8.81 -20.24
C GLN A 357 -11.15 8.96 -21.50
N PHE A 358 -10.96 8.07 -22.47
CA PHE A 358 -11.73 8.11 -23.72
C PHE A 358 -13.04 7.34 -23.56
N HIS A 359 -14.15 8.02 -23.87
CA HIS A 359 -15.42 7.40 -24.23
C HIS A 359 -15.41 7.02 -25.69
N VAL A 360 -16.02 5.88 -26.03
CA VAL A 360 -16.14 5.42 -27.42
C VAL A 360 -17.54 5.75 -27.92
N LEU A 361 -17.64 6.58 -28.95
CA LEU A 361 -18.89 6.89 -29.62
C LEU A 361 -18.97 6.18 -30.97
N ARG A 362 -20.10 5.50 -31.21
CA ARG A 362 -20.45 4.91 -32.51
C ARG A 362 -21.78 5.48 -32.96
N ASP A 363 -21.78 6.14 -34.12
CA ASP A 363 -22.97 6.80 -34.67
C ASP A 363 -23.64 7.77 -33.65
N GLY A 364 -22.80 8.44 -32.85
CA GLY A 364 -23.23 9.36 -31.79
C GLY A 364 -23.71 8.70 -30.49
N LYS A 365 -23.78 7.35 -30.43
CA LYS A 365 -24.15 6.60 -29.23
C LYS A 365 -22.90 6.26 -28.40
N ASP A 366 -22.98 6.50 -27.10
CA ASP A 366 -21.94 6.09 -26.14
C ASP A 366 -21.93 4.57 -25.97
N LEU A 367 -20.79 3.96 -26.28
CA LEU A 367 -20.53 2.52 -26.08
C LEU A 367 -19.86 2.24 -24.73
N GLY A 368 -19.44 3.27 -23.99
CA GLY A 368 -18.72 3.17 -22.73
C GLY A 368 -17.29 3.66 -22.82
N LEU A 369 -16.54 3.44 -21.74
CA LEU A 369 -15.13 3.79 -21.68
C LEU A 369 -14.29 2.82 -22.50
N LEU A 370 -13.19 3.31 -23.07
CA LEU A 370 -12.27 2.50 -23.85
C LEU A 370 -11.68 1.31 -23.06
N ILE A 371 -11.51 1.46 -21.74
CA ILE A 371 -11.12 0.36 -20.85
C ILE A 371 -12.19 -0.74 -20.79
N GLU A 372 -13.47 -0.40 -20.77
CA GLU A 372 -14.57 -1.37 -20.73
C GLU A 372 -14.66 -2.14 -22.06
N VAL A 373 -14.43 -1.47 -23.19
CA VAL A 373 -14.34 -2.13 -24.50
C VAL A 373 -13.15 -3.10 -24.54
N ARG A 374 -12.02 -2.72 -23.94
CA ARG A 374 -10.86 -3.61 -23.81
C ARG A 374 -11.17 -4.83 -22.93
N GLU A 375 -11.89 -4.65 -21.83
CA GLU A 375 -12.31 -5.75 -20.97
C GLU A 375 -13.20 -6.75 -21.71
N GLN A 376 -14.08 -6.29 -22.61
CA GLN A 376 -14.87 -7.18 -23.48
C GLN A 376 -14.00 -8.05 -24.39
N TYR A 377 -12.85 -7.56 -24.85
CA TYR A 377 -11.90 -8.36 -25.63
C TYR A 377 -11.27 -9.46 -24.79
N GLU A 378 -10.86 -9.11 -23.58
CA GLU A 378 -10.27 -10.06 -22.62
C GLU A 378 -11.28 -11.17 -22.27
N ASP A 379 -12.56 -10.83 -22.17
CA ASP A 379 -13.64 -11.80 -21.94
C ASP A 379 -13.95 -12.66 -23.20
N LYS A 380 -13.94 -12.08 -24.41
CA LYS A 380 -14.20 -12.82 -25.68
C LYS A 380 -13.06 -13.73 -26.13
N GLY A 381 -11.80 -13.31 -25.97
CA GLY A 381 -10.64 -14.14 -26.30
C GLY A 381 -10.59 -15.44 -25.49
N GLN A 382 -11.25 -15.46 -24.33
CA GLN A 382 -11.42 -16.66 -23.50
C GLN A 382 -12.55 -17.57 -23.98
N GLU A 383 -13.50 -17.06 -24.76
CA GLU A 383 -14.65 -17.80 -25.31
C GLU A 383 -14.28 -18.54 -26.62
N THR A 384 -13.46 -17.94 -27.48
CA THR A 384 -13.02 -18.56 -28.75
C THR A 384 -11.98 -19.67 -28.56
N ALA A 385 -11.28 -19.70 -27.42
CA ALA A 385 -10.37 -20.78 -27.04
C ALA A 385 -11.09 -22.06 -26.54
N LEU A 386 -12.42 -22.08 -26.59
CA LEU A 386 -13.28 -23.16 -26.14
C LEU A 386 -14.40 -23.44 -27.16
N ILE A 387 -14.05 -24.12 -28.26
CA ILE A 387 -15.06 -24.84 -29.05
C ILE A 387 -14.89 -26.33 -28.77
N PRO A 388 -15.87 -27.00 -28.14
CA PRO A 388 -16.30 -28.32 -28.55
C PRO A 388 -17.42 -28.17 -29.60
N THR A 389 -17.26 -28.90 -30.69
CA THR A 389 -18.31 -29.24 -31.66
C THR A 389 -19.50 -29.88 -30.96
N SER A 390 -20.71 -29.33 -31.11
CA SER A 390 -21.95 -30.02 -31.52
C SER A 390 -23.18 -29.11 -31.38
N GLN A 391 -24.09 -29.23 -32.35
CA GLN A 391 -25.47 -28.73 -32.31
C GLN A 391 -26.25 -29.39 -31.16
N ASP A 392 -27.15 -28.67 -30.48
CA ASP A 392 -28.58 -29.02 -30.42
C ASP A 392 -29.42 -28.17 -29.44
N VAL A 393 -30.65 -27.91 -29.91
CA VAL A 393 -31.96 -27.79 -29.22
C VAL A 393 -32.02 -27.09 -27.85
N LEU A 394 -32.74 -25.95 -27.84
CA LEU A 394 -33.13 -25.20 -26.62
C LEU A 394 -34.02 -26.03 -25.68
N PRO A 395 -33.63 -26.24 -24.41
CA PRO A 395 -34.50 -26.84 -23.40
C PRO A 395 -35.42 -25.78 -22.74
N PRO A 396 -36.49 -26.21 -22.05
CA PRO A 396 -37.45 -25.31 -21.43
C PRO A 396 -36.83 -24.40 -20.36
N VAL A 397 -37.36 -23.18 -20.27
CA VAL A 397 -36.90 -22.12 -19.36
C VAL A 397 -37.04 -22.59 -17.91
N SER A 398 -35.93 -23.08 -17.34
CA SER A 398 -35.77 -23.30 -15.91
C SER A 398 -35.89 -21.96 -15.17
N MET A 399 -36.79 -21.89 -14.20
CA MET A 399 -36.94 -20.76 -13.26
C MET A 399 -35.88 -20.78 -12.14
N GLY A 400 -34.91 -21.70 -12.18
CA GLY A 400 -33.83 -21.82 -11.21
C GLY A 400 -32.60 -20.94 -11.52
N PRO A 401 -31.62 -20.90 -10.60
CA PRO A 401 -30.34 -20.22 -10.82
C PRO A 401 -29.60 -20.82 -12.03
N ASP A 402 -28.92 -19.98 -12.81
CA ASP A 402 -28.11 -20.45 -13.92
C ASP A 402 -26.96 -21.36 -13.40
N ALA A 403 -26.54 -22.34 -14.21
CA ALA A 403 -25.48 -23.29 -13.82
C ALA A 403 -24.18 -22.59 -13.37
N GLY A 404 -23.87 -21.42 -13.96
CA GLY A 404 -22.74 -20.58 -13.55
C GLY A 404 -22.89 -20.01 -12.13
N VAL A 405 -24.11 -19.65 -11.72
CA VAL A 405 -24.39 -19.17 -10.35
C VAL A 405 -24.20 -20.31 -9.35
N LEU A 406 -24.65 -21.52 -9.67
CA LEU A 406 -24.44 -22.70 -8.82
C LEU A 406 -22.94 -23.01 -8.67
N ALA A 407 -22.16 -22.95 -9.76
CA ALA A 407 -20.71 -23.14 -9.72
C ALA A 407 -20.00 -22.04 -8.91
N ALA A 408 -20.43 -20.78 -9.05
CA ALA A 408 -19.90 -19.69 -8.23
C ALA A 408 -20.28 -19.84 -6.75
N MET A 409 -21.45 -20.41 -6.44
CA MET A 409 -21.88 -20.66 -5.07
C MET A 409 -20.95 -21.64 -4.37
N GLU A 410 -20.55 -22.73 -5.05
CA GLU A 410 -19.54 -23.66 -4.53
C GLU A 410 -18.21 -22.96 -4.24
N GLN A 411 -17.78 -22.06 -5.14
CA GLN A 411 -16.55 -21.30 -4.95
C GLN A 411 -16.65 -20.31 -3.79
N VAL A 412 -17.82 -19.76 -3.48
CA VAL A 412 -18.03 -18.78 -2.40
C VAL A 412 -18.19 -19.46 -1.03
N LYS A 413 -18.45 -20.78 -0.95
CA LYS A 413 -18.59 -21.50 0.33
C LYS A 413 -17.42 -21.31 1.31
N PRO A 414 -16.13 -21.34 0.91
CA PRO A 414 -15.02 -21.07 1.82
C PRO A 414 -15.09 -19.66 2.43
N LEU A 415 -15.52 -18.67 1.65
CA LEU A 415 -15.71 -17.31 2.14
C LEU A 415 -16.86 -17.23 3.16
N LEU A 416 -17.97 -17.95 2.92
CA LEU A 416 -19.09 -18.05 3.87
C LEU A 416 -18.69 -18.79 5.16
N ALA A 417 -17.81 -19.79 5.07
CA ALA A 417 -17.29 -20.48 6.26
C ALA A 417 -16.44 -19.56 7.16
N LEU A 418 -15.75 -18.59 6.58
CA LEU A 418 -14.97 -17.57 7.30
C LEU A 418 -15.83 -16.41 7.85
N LEU A 419 -17.06 -16.29 7.34
CA LEU A 419 -18.04 -15.23 7.62
C LEU A 419 -19.41 -15.84 7.93
N PRO A 420 -19.56 -16.60 9.03
CA PRO A 420 -20.81 -17.30 9.35
C PRO A 420 -22.01 -16.38 9.55
N GLU A 421 -21.78 -15.08 9.79
CA GLU A 421 -22.79 -14.04 9.82
C GLU A 421 -23.41 -13.71 8.46
N LEU A 422 -22.77 -14.14 7.36
CA LEU A 422 -23.26 -13.93 6.01
C LEU A 422 -24.17 -15.06 5.54
N THR A 423 -25.31 -14.70 4.97
CA THR A 423 -26.20 -15.60 4.25
C THR A 423 -26.14 -15.30 2.76
N ALA A 424 -26.14 -16.34 1.93
CA ALA A 424 -26.07 -16.21 0.48
C ALA A 424 -27.42 -16.53 -0.16
N ASN A 425 -27.91 -15.64 -1.02
CA ASN A 425 -29.14 -15.81 -1.79
C ASN A 425 -28.81 -15.80 -3.30
N PRO A 426 -28.84 -16.96 -3.97
CA PRO A 426 -28.63 -17.04 -5.41
C PRO A 426 -29.87 -16.55 -6.17
N SER A 427 -29.65 -15.66 -7.13
CA SER A 427 -30.63 -15.27 -8.15
C SER A 427 -30.34 -15.97 -9.47
N LYS A 428 -31.11 -15.67 -10.52
CA LYS A 428 -30.85 -16.21 -11.86
C LYS A 428 -29.42 -15.93 -12.35
N ALA A 429 -28.88 -14.73 -12.11
CA ALA A 429 -27.62 -14.26 -12.70
C ALA A 429 -26.49 -13.90 -11.71
N SER A 430 -26.76 -13.91 -10.40
CA SER A 430 -25.77 -13.48 -9.38
C SER A 430 -26.07 -14.07 -8.00
N ILE A 431 -25.12 -13.97 -7.07
CA ILE A 431 -25.32 -14.33 -5.66
C ILE A 431 -25.25 -13.06 -4.82
N SER A 432 -26.28 -12.81 -4.02
CA SER A 432 -26.27 -11.70 -3.04
C SER A 432 -25.89 -12.25 -1.67
N LEU A 433 -24.91 -11.64 -1.01
CA LEU A 433 -24.48 -11.98 0.36
C LEU A 433 -25.05 -10.96 1.34
N TYR A 434 -25.67 -11.42 2.42
CA TYR A 434 -26.37 -10.59 3.40
C TYR A 434 -25.79 -10.76 4.80
N ALA A 435 -25.61 -9.66 5.53
CA ALA A 435 -25.41 -9.66 6.97
C ALA A 435 -26.72 -9.21 7.64
N GLY A 436 -27.47 -10.16 8.20
CA GLY A 436 -28.83 -9.89 8.69
C GLY A 436 -29.77 -9.49 7.56
N LYS A 437 -30.30 -8.26 7.58
CA LYS A 437 -31.18 -7.71 6.54
C LYS A 437 -30.45 -6.90 5.46
N MET A 438 -29.17 -6.59 5.67
CA MET A 438 -28.40 -5.78 4.72
C MET A 438 -27.71 -6.66 3.70
N VAL A 439 -27.83 -6.33 2.42
CA VAL A 439 -26.93 -6.84 1.38
C VAL A 439 -25.55 -6.25 1.66
N VAL A 440 -24.50 -7.08 1.65
CA VAL A 440 -23.10 -6.70 1.88
C VAL A 440 -22.24 -6.93 0.64
N CYS A 441 -22.60 -7.88 -0.24
CA CYS A 441 -21.80 -8.18 -1.43
C CYS A 441 -22.60 -8.84 -2.53
N TYR A 442 -22.19 -8.61 -3.78
CA TYR A 442 -22.61 -9.34 -4.96
C TYR A 442 -21.47 -10.18 -5.49
N VAL A 443 -21.79 -11.43 -5.82
CA VAL A 443 -20.89 -12.35 -6.48
C VAL A 443 -21.42 -12.59 -7.90
N HIS A 444 -20.64 -12.16 -8.89
CA HIS A 444 -20.94 -12.41 -10.30
C HIS A 444 -20.17 -13.65 -10.76
N PRO A 445 -20.87 -14.70 -11.22
CA PRO A 445 -20.21 -15.88 -11.73
C PRO A 445 -19.36 -15.53 -12.95
N ARG A 446 -18.17 -16.12 -13.03
CA ARG A 446 -17.33 -16.10 -14.23
C ARG A 446 -17.36 -17.46 -14.90
N LYS A 447 -17.19 -17.50 -16.22
CA LYS A 447 -17.05 -18.76 -16.97
C LYS A 447 -15.75 -19.51 -16.60
N ARG A 448 -14.69 -18.77 -16.25
CA ARG A 448 -13.39 -19.29 -15.77
C ARG A 448 -12.82 -18.39 -14.68
N GLY A 449 -12.09 -19.00 -13.74
CA GLY A 449 -11.52 -18.31 -12.58
C GLY A 449 -12.54 -18.04 -11.48
N SER A 450 -12.08 -17.38 -10.42
CA SER A 450 -12.90 -17.05 -9.26
C SER A 450 -14.02 -16.07 -9.62
N PRO A 451 -15.21 -16.18 -9.00
CA PRO A 451 -16.30 -15.26 -9.28
C PRO A 451 -15.94 -13.87 -8.75
N ARG A 452 -16.41 -12.83 -9.45
CA ARG A 452 -16.10 -11.43 -9.12
C ARG A 452 -16.92 -11.00 -7.92
N LEU A 453 -16.26 -10.43 -6.92
CA LEU A 453 -16.93 -9.85 -5.75
C LEU A 453 -17.04 -8.33 -5.90
N ARG A 454 -18.24 -7.82 -5.68
CA ARG A 454 -18.53 -6.39 -5.53
C ARG A 454 -19.13 -6.17 -4.15
N VAL A 455 -18.43 -5.43 -3.29
CA VAL A 455 -18.93 -5.15 -1.94
C VAL A 455 -19.86 -3.94 -1.96
N PHE A 456 -21.04 -4.08 -1.39
CA PHE A 456 -22.12 -3.10 -1.37
C PHE A 456 -22.90 -3.23 -0.07
N VAL A 457 -23.17 -2.15 0.66
CA VAL A 457 -23.99 -2.20 1.88
C VAL A 457 -25.26 -1.39 1.75
N GLY A 458 -26.41 -2.07 1.77
CA GLY A 458 -27.74 -1.44 1.70
C GLY A 458 -28.88 -2.40 2.07
N GLU A 459 -30.06 -1.83 2.31
CA GLU A 459 -31.28 -2.59 2.68
C GLU A 459 -31.89 -3.32 1.48
N ASN A 460 -31.79 -2.74 0.28
CA ASN A 460 -32.34 -3.29 -0.95
C ASN A 460 -31.25 -3.43 -2.01
N CYS A 461 -31.44 -4.39 -2.92
CA CYS A 461 -30.64 -4.48 -4.12
C CYS A 461 -30.92 -3.24 -4.99
N PRO A 462 -29.90 -2.45 -5.38
CA PRO A 462 -30.14 -1.36 -6.31
C PRO A 462 -30.50 -1.95 -7.68
N ASP A 463 -31.64 -1.52 -8.23
CA ASP A 463 -31.90 -1.63 -9.66
C ASP A 463 -30.88 -0.72 -10.36
N TRP A 464 -29.92 -1.32 -11.05
CA TRP A 464 -28.74 -0.64 -11.60
C TRP A 464 -29.11 0.44 -12.61
N VAL A 465 -29.22 1.69 -12.14
CA VAL A 465 -29.25 2.87 -12.98
C VAL A 465 -28.33 3.91 -12.35
N THR A 466 -27.23 4.19 -13.03
CA THR A 466 -26.16 5.17 -12.74
C THR A 466 -25.19 4.89 -11.58
N PRO A 467 -23.88 4.70 -11.87
CA PRO A 467 -22.82 4.76 -10.87
C PRO A 467 -22.60 6.22 -10.44
N ASP A 468 -22.70 6.54 -9.14
CA ASP A 468 -22.23 7.82 -8.62
C ASP A 468 -20.68 7.82 -8.63
N PRO A 469 -20.03 8.72 -9.38
CA PRO A 469 -18.57 8.75 -9.52
C PRO A 469 -17.84 9.16 -8.25
N THR A 470 -18.52 9.71 -7.24
CA THR A 470 -17.88 10.10 -5.96
C THR A 470 -17.55 8.91 -5.06
N TYR A 471 -18.21 7.77 -5.30
CA TYR A 471 -17.98 6.51 -4.57
C TYR A 471 -17.38 5.41 -5.46
N SER A 472 -16.75 5.76 -6.59
CA SER A 472 -16.07 4.83 -7.52
C SER A 472 -14.90 4.03 -6.90
N ALA A 473 -14.61 4.21 -5.60
CA ALA A 473 -13.80 3.31 -4.78
C ALA A 473 -14.55 2.00 -4.42
N TRP A 474 -15.12 1.34 -5.43
CA TRP A 474 -15.63 -0.01 -5.30
C TRP A 474 -14.41 -0.93 -5.17
N CYS A 475 -14.36 -1.76 -4.14
CA CYS A 475 -13.34 -2.81 -4.08
C CYS A 475 -13.77 -3.92 -5.03
N TYR A 476 -13.42 -3.72 -6.30
CA TYR A 476 -13.50 -4.74 -7.31
C TYR A 476 -12.44 -5.79 -7.00
N ILE A 477 -12.87 -7.04 -6.78
CA ILE A 477 -11.96 -8.12 -6.46
C ILE A 477 -12.16 -9.20 -7.53
N ASP A 478 -11.27 -9.17 -8.51
CA ASP A 478 -11.26 -10.11 -9.66
C ASP A 478 -10.82 -11.51 -9.26
N ASP A 479 -9.90 -11.62 -8.30
CA ASP A 479 -9.45 -12.87 -7.72
C ASP A 479 -9.34 -12.72 -6.20
N TRP A 480 -10.40 -13.10 -5.50
CA TRP A 480 -10.43 -13.04 -4.04
C TRP A 480 -9.63 -14.15 -3.38
N THR A 481 -9.23 -15.20 -4.12
CA THR A 481 -8.53 -16.34 -3.53
C THR A 481 -7.11 -15.98 -3.10
N VAL A 482 -6.45 -15.08 -3.83
CA VAL A 482 -5.11 -14.55 -3.52
C VAL A 482 -5.13 -13.50 -2.39
N GLY A 483 -6.32 -13.12 -1.91
CA GLY A 483 -6.50 -12.06 -0.90
C GLY A 483 -7.66 -12.30 0.06
N THR A 484 -8.00 -13.56 0.36
CA THR A 484 -9.21 -13.94 1.10
C THR A 484 -9.35 -13.18 2.42
N GLU A 485 -8.26 -13.01 3.18
CA GLU A 485 -8.27 -12.27 4.47
C GLU A 485 -8.61 -10.79 4.30
N ARG A 486 -8.15 -10.16 3.22
CA ARG A 486 -8.48 -8.78 2.87
C ARG A 486 -9.95 -8.65 2.51
N VAL A 487 -10.48 -9.60 1.76
CA VAL A 487 -11.91 -9.65 1.39
C VAL A 487 -12.79 -9.83 2.63
N VAL A 488 -12.43 -10.76 3.52
CA VAL A 488 -13.10 -10.99 4.80
C VAL A 488 -13.12 -9.72 5.64
N SER A 489 -11.97 -9.08 5.80
CA SER A 489 -11.85 -7.83 6.56
C SER A 489 -12.73 -6.72 5.99
N LEU A 490 -12.81 -6.63 4.66
CA LEU A 490 -13.59 -5.62 3.96
C LEU A 490 -15.10 -5.88 4.11
N LEU A 491 -15.54 -7.14 4.01
CA LEU A 491 -16.95 -7.53 4.19
C LEU A 491 -17.43 -7.28 5.64
N LYS A 492 -16.59 -7.54 6.65
CA LYS A 492 -16.94 -7.26 8.06
C LYS A 492 -17.07 -5.77 8.36
N GLU A 493 -16.24 -4.96 7.71
CA GLU A 493 -16.12 -3.54 8.00
C GLU A 493 -17.17 -2.70 7.27
N ALA A 494 -17.64 -3.17 6.10
CA ALA A 494 -18.55 -2.40 5.26
C ALA A 494 -19.87 -1.99 5.97
N PRO A 495 -20.56 -2.87 6.75
CA PRO A 495 -21.76 -2.48 7.49
C PRO A 495 -21.53 -1.37 8.51
N ARG A 496 -20.41 -1.43 9.23
CA ARG A 496 -20.01 -0.44 10.24
C ARG A 496 -19.80 0.92 9.59
N ARG A 497 -19.04 0.98 8.49
CA ARG A 497 -18.79 2.21 7.73
C ARG A 497 -20.06 2.84 7.20
N ARG A 498 -20.99 2.03 6.69
CA ARG A 498 -22.30 2.54 6.23
C ARG A 498 -23.09 3.19 7.36
N ALA A 499 -23.07 2.61 8.56
CA ALA A 499 -23.71 3.20 9.73
C ALA A 499 -23.06 4.54 10.13
N GLU A 500 -21.73 4.64 10.07
CA GLU A 500 -20.99 5.87 10.34
C GLU A 500 -21.32 6.98 9.32
N ASP A 501 -21.34 6.66 8.02
CA ASP A 501 -21.71 7.61 6.96
C ASP A 501 -23.14 8.13 7.14
N LEU A 502 -24.09 7.24 7.45
CA LEU A 502 -25.48 7.62 7.74
C LEU A 502 -25.59 8.52 8.99
N ALA A 503 -24.83 8.21 10.06
CA ALA A 503 -24.80 9.02 11.27
C ALA A 503 -24.18 10.41 11.02
N ALA A 504 -23.24 10.51 10.09
CA ALA A 504 -22.66 11.78 9.63
C ALA A 504 -23.59 12.59 8.69
N GLY A 505 -24.80 12.10 8.42
CA GLY A 505 -25.75 12.72 7.49
C GLY A 505 -25.40 12.52 6.01
N GLY A 506 -24.39 11.69 5.72
CA GLY A 506 -23.99 11.30 4.38
C GLY A 506 -24.82 10.12 3.89
N ASP A 507 -26.02 10.38 3.35
CA ASP A 507 -26.69 9.34 2.57
C ASP A 507 -26.22 9.38 1.11
N ALA A 508 -25.12 8.66 0.85
CA ALA A 508 -24.55 8.50 -0.49
C ALA A 508 -25.52 7.88 -1.52
N TYR A 509 -26.66 7.32 -1.09
CA TYR A 509 -27.66 6.73 -1.98
C TYR A 509 -28.94 7.56 -2.07
N ARG A 510 -29.00 8.71 -1.41
CA ARG A 510 -30.09 9.67 -1.62
C ARG A 510 -29.93 10.22 -3.04
N ARG A 511 -30.77 9.72 -3.95
CA ARG A 511 -30.84 10.21 -5.34
C ARG A 511 -30.82 11.74 -5.30
N ARG A 512 -29.86 12.38 -5.98
CA ARG A 512 -29.80 13.86 -6.13
C ARG A 512 -31.02 14.46 -6.87
N GLY A 513 -32.11 13.72 -7.03
CA GLY A 513 -33.34 14.17 -7.67
C GLY A 513 -34.44 14.58 -6.70
N GLU A 514 -34.35 14.27 -5.39
CA GLU A 514 -35.39 14.70 -4.43
C GLU A 514 -34.94 15.96 -3.68
N PRO A 515 -35.71 17.07 -3.76
CA PRO A 515 -35.38 18.29 -3.04
C PRO A 515 -35.41 18.02 -1.53
N PRO A 516 -34.50 18.65 -0.76
CA PRO A 516 -34.47 18.48 0.69
C PRO A 516 -35.75 19.07 1.29
N GLY A 517 -36.72 18.19 1.62
CA GLY A 517 -37.99 18.58 2.23
C GLY A 517 -39.22 17.73 1.88
N SER A 518 -39.16 16.77 0.95
CA SER A 518 -40.32 15.91 0.67
C SER A 518 -40.43 14.76 1.67
N THR A 519 -41.03 15.02 2.84
CA THR A 519 -41.69 13.97 3.61
C THR A 519 -43.03 13.67 2.94
N THR A 520 -43.08 12.66 2.08
CA THR A 520 -44.35 12.04 1.69
C THR A 520 -44.89 11.28 2.90
N SER A 521 -45.83 11.90 3.58
CA SER A 521 -46.67 11.27 4.61
C SER A 521 -47.48 10.13 3.96
N LEU A 522 -46.99 8.91 4.07
CA LEU A 522 -47.80 7.71 3.85
C LEU A 522 -48.55 7.39 5.15
N LEU A 523 -49.56 8.20 5.45
CA LEU A 523 -50.63 7.90 6.41
C LEU A 523 -51.87 8.72 6.02
N SER A 524 -52.56 8.29 4.96
CA SER A 524 -54.02 8.38 4.78
C SER A 524 -54.43 7.89 3.38
N GLN A 525 -54.67 6.58 3.27
CA GLN A 525 -55.86 5.92 2.68
C GLN A 525 -55.57 4.44 2.44
#